data_AF-A0A0A0KL85-F1
#
_entry.id   AF-A0A0A0KL85-F1
#
_cell.length_a   1.000
_cell.length_b   1.000
_cell.length_c   1.000
_cell.angle_alpha   90.00
_cell.angle_beta   90.00
_cell.angle_gamma   90.00
#
_symmetry.space_group_name_H-M   'P 1'
#
loop_
_entity.id
_entity.type
_entity.pdbx_description
1 polymer ?
#
loop_
_entity_poly.entity_id
_entity_poly.type
_entity_poly.pdbx_seq_one_letter_code
_entity_poly.pdbx_strand_id
1 'polypeptide(L)'
;MVSQPYRSICTEVINVLLPQDETYIGNNFISLFSQQKISLDDPQLKNLAPSLHPRIVETVLNGLRSWKIAHMFFTWASKQHEYKHNCYTFTAIARQNALLRAVAMDVLNFGSLFKMFGKCGVG
;
A
#
# COMPACT_ATOMS: atom_id res chain seq x y z
N MET A 1 -29.59 2.20 44.74
CA MET A 1 -28.21 2.54 45.17
C MET A 1 -27.43 1.24 45.32
N VAL A 2 -26.32 1.11 44.57
CA VAL A 2 -25.03 0.47 44.94
C VAL A 2 -25.12 -1.02 45.38
N SER A 3 -24.41 -2.02 44.84
CA SER A 3 -23.18 -2.12 44.03
C SER A 3 -23.12 -3.53 43.42
N GLN A 4 -22.55 -3.66 42.21
CA GLN A 4 -22.08 -4.94 41.68
C GLN A 4 -20.54 -4.95 41.71
N PRO A 5 -19.89 -6.03 42.21
CA PRO A 5 -18.44 -6.11 42.22
C PRO A 5 -17.97 -6.56 40.84
N TYR A 6 -17.47 -5.62 40.04
CA TYR A 6 -16.81 -5.97 38.79
C TYR A 6 -15.43 -6.58 39.11
N ARG A 7 -15.32 -7.89 38.93
CA ARG A 7 -14.07 -8.62 39.04
C ARG A 7 -13.18 -8.26 37.85
N SER A 8 -11.96 -7.84 38.18
CA SER A 8 -10.82 -7.63 37.28
C SER A 8 -10.63 -8.83 36.35
N ILE A 9 -10.66 -8.60 35.04
CA ILE A 9 -10.31 -9.60 34.03
C ILE A 9 -8.93 -9.23 33.49
N CYS A 10 -8.00 -10.16 33.67
CA CYS A 10 -6.61 -10.06 33.29
C CYS A 10 -6.45 -9.77 31.79
N THR A 11 -5.52 -8.87 31.52
CA THR A 11 -5.09 -8.38 30.21
C THR A 11 -4.39 -9.49 29.41
N GLU A 12 -5.14 -10.19 28.55
CA GLU A 12 -4.58 -10.86 27.38
C GLU A 12 -4.98 -10.05 26.14
N VAL A 13 -4.06 -9.19 25.69
CA VAL A 13 -4.18 -8.42 24.45
C VAL A 13 -4.00 -9.37 23.28
N ILE A 14 -4.99 -10.21 23.00
CA ILE A 14 -5.12 -10.81 21.68
C ILE A 14 -5.63 -9.68 20.79
N ASN A 15 -4.68 -9.07 20.08
CA ASN A 15 -4.81 -7.91 19.22
C ASN A 15 -5.67 -8.25 17.97
N VAL A 16 -6.95 -8.55 18.17
CA VAL A 16 -7.94 -8.64 17.09
C VAL A 16 -8.34 -7.21 16.73
N LEU A 17 -7.49 -6.54 15.96
CA LEU A 17 -7.88 -5.28 15.31
C LEU A 17 -9.16 -5.55 14.51
N LEU A 18 -10.21 -4.78 14.80
CA LEU A 18 -11.47 -4.88 14.06
C LEU A 18 -11.22 -4.52 12.58
N PRO A 19 -11.95 -5.10 11.61
CA PRO A 19 -11.77 -4.83 10.18
C PRO A 19 -11.87 -3.34 9.80
N GLN A 20 -12.62 -2.55 10.58
CA GLN A 20 -12.67 -1.09 10.41
C GLN A 20 -11.35 -0.41 10.77
N ASP A 21 -10.62 -0.93 11.75
CA ASP A 21 -9.34 -0.40 12.21
C ASP A 21 -8.25 -0.66 11.15
N GLU A 22 -8.21 -1.87 10.58
CA GLU A 22 -7.28 -2.21 9.49
C GLU A 22 -7.46 -1.30 8.26
N THR A 23 -8.72 -1.04 7.89
CA THR A 23 -9.06 -0.17 6.75
C THR A 23 -8.69 1.29 7.05
N TYR A 24 -8.96 1.77 8.26
CA TYR A 24 -8.60 3.12 8.70
C TYR A 24 -7.08 3.32 8.72
N ILE A 25 -6.33 2.37 9.28
CA ILE A 25 -4.86 2.38 9.30
C ILE A 25 -4.32 2.35 7.85
N GLY A 26 -4.86 1.49 7.00
CA GLY A 26 -4.49 1.43 5.58
C GLY A 26 -4.71 2.76 4.86
N ASN A 27 -5.85 3.40 5.07
CA ASN A 27 -6.14 4.71 4.48
C ASN A 27 -5.20 5.81 5.00
N ASN A 28 -4.80 5.77 6.28
CA ASN A 28 -3.81 6.69 6.82
C ASN A 28 -2.45 6.54 6.13
N PHE A 29 -1.98 5.30 5.94
CA PHE A 29 -0.77 5.04 5.15
C PHE A 29 -0.91 5.56 3.71
N ILE A 30 -2.01 5.27 3.03
CA ILE A 30 -2.25 5.74 1.66
C ILE A 30 -2.19 7.27 1.62
N SER A 31 -2.80 7.95 2.59
CA SER A 31 -2.79 9.42 2.69
C SER A 31 -1.37 9.95 2.86
N LEU A 32 -0.61 9.44 3.84
CA LEU A 32 0.78 9.84 4.10
C LEU A 32 1.69 9.63 2.89
N PHE A 33 1.57 8.49 2.22
CA PHE A 33 2.37 8.17 1.04
C PHE A 33 1.87 8.85 -0.24
N SER A 34 0.66 9.39 -0.27
CA SER A 34 0.14 10.15 -1.42
C SER A 34 0.41 11.65 -1.32
N GLN A 35 0.90 12.15 -0.18
CA GLN A 35 1.28 13.55 -0.02
C GLN A 35 2.48 13.90 -0.91
N GLN A 36 2.52 15.15 -1.40
CA GLN A 36 3.52 15.62 -2.36
C GLN A 36 4.96 15.60 -1.81
N LYS A 37 5.12 15.63 -0.48
CA LYS A 37 6.40 15.52 0.23
C LYS A 37 6.34 14.37 1.22
N ILE A 38 6.67 13.18 0.77
CA ILE A 38 6.70 11.98 1.61
C ILE A 38 7.96 12.05 2.48
N SER A 39 7.81 12.13 3.79
CA SER A 39 8.91 12.00 4.73
C SER A 39 8.85 10.62 5.38
N LEU A 40 9.85 9.77 5.10
CA LEU A 40 9.96 8.45 5.73
C LEU A 40 10.32 8.53 7.23
N ASP A 41 10.73 9.72 7.68
CA ASP A 41 11.03 10.04 9.07
C ASP A 41 9.87 10.72 9.81
N ASP A 42 8.71 10.84 9.16
CA ASP A 42 7.54 11.46 9.77
C ASP A 42 7.12 10.75 11.06
N PRO A 43 6.92 11.49 12.18
CA PRO A 43 6.54 10.89 13.45
C PRO A 43 5.18 10.17 13.38
N GLN A 44 4.24 10.61 12.55
CA GLN A 44 2.97 9.90 12.33
C GLN A 44 3.22 8.55 11.65
N LEU A 45 4.13 8.50 10.69
CA LEU A 45 4.50 7.26 10.02
C LEU A 45 5.17 6.26 11.00
N LYS A 46 6.03 6.76 11.90
CA LYS A 46 6.66 5.96 12.96
C LYS A 46 5.64 5.43 13.97
N ASN A 47 4.62 6.23 14.32
CA ASN A 47 3.55 5.81 15.21
C ASN A 47 2.65 4.72 14.60
N LEU A 48 2.53 4.68 13.27
CA LEU A 48 1.74 3.65 12.57
C LEU A 48 2.53 2.36 12.31
N ALA A 49 3.87 2.40 12.42
CA ALA A 49 4.73 1.24 12.15
C ALA A 49 4.44 0.00 13.02
N PRO A 50 4.12 0.11 14.32
CA PRO A 50 3.76 -1.05 15.14
C PRO A 50 2.45 -1.72 14.72
N SER A 51 1.54 -0.98 14.08
CA SER A 51 0.24 -1.50 13.61
C SER A 51 0.35 -2.21 12.25
N LEU A 52 1.57 -2.40 11.74
CA LEU A 52 1.80 -2.85 10.38
C LEU A 52 1.64 -4.37 10.29
N HIS A 53 0.55 -4.80 9.67
CA HIS A 53 0.23 -6.21 9.42
C HIS A 53 0.19 -6.50 7.92
N PRO A 54 0.48 -7.73 7.45
CA PRO A 54 0.48 -8.03 6.02
C PRO A 54 -0.82 -7.69 5.28
N ARG A 55 -1.99 -7.81 5.93
CA ARG A 55 -3.28 -7.37 5.37
C ARG A 55 -3.35 -5.87 5.12
N ILE A 56 -2.86 -5.07 6.07
CA ILE A 56 -2.77 -3.61 5.94
C ILE A 56 -1.82 -3.26 4.79
N VAL A 57 -0.66 -3.91 4.72
CA VAL A 57 0.29 -3.69 3.62
C VAL A 57 -0.32 -4.03 2.27
N GLU A 58 -1.03 -5.14 2.15
CA GLU A 58 -1.73 -5.50 0.91
C GLU A 58 -2.76 -4.44 0.51
N THR A 59 -3.59 -3.97 1.46
CA THR A 59 -4.55 -2.89 1.24
C THR A 59 -3.88 -1.60 0.78
N VAL A 60 -2.79 -1.19 1.44
CA VAL A 60 -2.03 0.01 1.08
C VAL A 60 -1.44 -0.12 -0.31
N LEU A 61 -0.79 -1.25 -0.63
CA LEU A 61 -0.24 -1.50 -1.95
C LEU A 61 -1.32 -1.42 -3.02
N ASN A 62 -2.49 -2.03 -2.80
CA ASN A 62 -3.61 -1.97 -3.74
C ASN A 62 -4.23 -0.57 -3.87
N GLY A 63 -4.15 0.26 -2.83
CA GLY A 63 -4.68 1.63 -2.83
C GLY A 63 -3.75 2.67 -3.46
N LEU A 64 -2.44 2.41 -3.50
CA LEU A 64 -1.46 3.32 -4.08
C LEU A 64 -1.48 3.26 -5.61
N ARG A 65 -1.75 4.39 -6.27
CA ARG A 65 -1.78 4.50 -7.74
C ARG A 65 -0.40 4.52 -8.40
N SER A 66 0.63 4.89 -7.65
CA SER A 66 2.00 5.03 -8.17
C SER A 66 2.85 3.87 -7.69
N TRP A 67 3.31 3.05 -8.62
CA TRP A 67 4.29 1.99 -8.38
C TRP A 67 5.52 2.46 -7.61
N LYS A 68 6.04 3.65 -7.93
CA LYS A 68 7.22 4.20 -7.25
C LYS A 68 6.94 4.41 -5.76
N ILE A 69 5.75 4.91 -5.44
CA ILE A 69 5.30 5.12 -4.07
C ILE A 69 5.04 3.78 -3.38
N ALA A 70 4.37 2.84 -4.05
CA ALA A 70 4.13 1.50 -3.55
C ALA A 70 5.43 0.74 -3.23
N HIS A 71 6.42 0.82 -4.11
CA HIS A 71 7.74 0.22 -3.91
C HIS A 71 8.50 0.89 -2.76
N MET A 72 8.38 2.20 -2.61
CA MET A 72 8.96 2.93 -1.48
C MET A 72 8.33 2.51 -0.14
N PHE A 73 7.00 2.41 -0.09
CA PHE A 73 6.28 1.88 1.07
C PHE A 73 6.68 0.43 1.38
N PHE A 74 6.73 -0.43 0.36
CA PHE A 74 7.17 -1.82 0.49
C PHE A 74 8.57 -1.90 1.11
N THR A 75 9.52 -1.12 0.60
CA THR A 75 10.89 -1.07 1.12
C THR A 75 10.93 -0.52 2.54
N TRP A 76 10.15 0.52 2.86
CA TRP A 76 10.06 1.09 4.21
C TRP A 76 9.47 0.10 5.21
N ALA A 77 8.43 -0.64 4.82
CA ALA A 77 7.80 -1.66 5.65
C ALA A 77 8.81 -2.75 6.03
N SER A 78 9.66 -3.20 5.10
CA SER A 78 10.71 -4.20 5.38
C SER A 78 11.73 -3.80 6.45
N LYS A 79 11.86 -2.49 6.73
CA LYS A 79 12.78 -1.95 7.73
C LYS A 79 12.16 -1.84 9.13
N GLN A 80 10.86 -2.07 9.27
CA GLN A 80 10.20 -2.00 10.57
C GLN A 80 10.53 -3.25 11.38
N HIS A 81 10.91 -3.02 12.64
CA HIS A 81 11.19 -4.10 13.58
C HIS A 81 9.89 -4.93 13.75
N GLU A 82 9.98 -6.26 13.63
CA GLU A 82 8.86 -7.21 13.74
C GLU A 82 7.95 -7.40 12.52
N TYR A 83 8.15 -6.65 11.42
CA TYR A 83 7.39 -6.87 10.19
C TYR A 83 8.14 -7.72 9.16
N LYS A 84 7.44 -8.67 8.54
CA LYS A 84 7.94 -9.45 7.40
C LYS A 84 6.90 -9.49 6.29
N HIS A 85 7.37 -9.27 5.06
CA HIS A 85 6.57 -9.48 3.86
C HIS A 85 6.13 -10.94 3.73
N ASN A 86 4.93 -11.14 3.20
CA ASN A 86 4.41 -12.45 2.82
C ASN A 86 4.26 -12.54 1.29
N CYS A 87 3.93 -13.73 0.80
CA CYS A 87 3.72 -13.98 -0.64
C CYS A 87 2.65 -13.05 -1.26
N TYR A 88 1.62 -12.67 -0.52
CA TYR A 88 0.58 -11.75 -0.98
C TYR A 88 1.13 -10.35 -1.23
N THR A 89 1.93 -9.81 -0.32
CA THR A 89 2.56 -8.49 -0.51
C THR A 89 3.56 -8.47 -1.67
N PHE A 90 4.31 -9.56 -1.88
CA PHE A 90 5.16 -9.73 -3.07
C PHE A 90 4.34 -9.83 -4.37
N THR A 91 3.18 -10.48 -4.32
CA THR A 91 2.29 -10.58 -5.48
C THR A 91 1.66 -9.23 -5.82
N ALA A 92 1.26 -8.45 -4.81
CA ALA A 92 0.70 -7.12 -4.98
C ALA A 92 1.69 -6.17 -5.67
N ILE A 93 2.96 -6.17 -5.24
CA ILE A 93 4.01 -5.36 -5.87
C ILE A 93 4.28 -5.90 -7.29
N ALA A 94 4.46 -7.21 -7.49
CA ALA A 94 4.70 -7.78 -8.82
C ALA A 94 3.58 -7.44 -9.83
N ARG A 95 2.31 -7.47 -9.40
CA ARG A 95 1.15 -7.11 -10.24
C ARG A 95 1.19 -5.67 -10.72
N GLN A 96 1.53 -4.72 -9.85
CA GLN A 96 1.62 -3.31 -10.26
C GLN A 96 2.71 -3.09 -11.30
N ASN A 97 3.85 -3.76 -11.15
CA ASN A 97 4.93 -3.68 -12.13
C ASN A 97 4.51 -4.30 -13.48
N ALA A 98 3.86 -5.47 -13.45
CA ALA A 98 3.34 -6.12 -14.66
C ALA A 98 2.31 -5.25 -15.40
N LEU A 99 1.39 -4.61 -14.66
CA LEU A 99 0.41 -3.69 -15.23
C LEU A 99 1.07 -2.48 -15.88
N LEU A 100 2.09 -1.88 -15.23
CA LEU A 100 2.85 -0.79 -15.83
C LEU A 100 3.59 -1.21 -17.10
N ARG A 101 4.17 -2.40 -17.12
CA ARG A 101 4.83 -2.94 -18.32
C ARG A 101 3.83 -3.19 -19.44
N ALA A 102 2.65 -3.72 -19.14
CA ALA A 102 1.59 -3.93 -20.13
C ALA A 102 1.13 -2.59 -20.72
N VAL A 103 0.84 -1.59 -19.89
CA VAL A 103 0.46 -0.24 -20.34
C VAL A 103 1.59 0.40 -21.17
N ALA A 104 2.84 0.26 -20.76
CA ALA A 104 3.97 0.76 -21.54
C ALA A 104 4.09 0.09 -22.91
N MET A 105 3.88 -1.22 -22.99
CA MET A 105 3.87 -1.96 -24.24
C MET A 105 2.71 -1.54 -25.15
N ASP A 106 1.52 -1.31 -24.61
CA ASP A 106 0.37 -0.80 -25.37
C ASP A 106 0.65 0.60 -25.92
N VAL A 107 1.21 1.52 -25.12
CA VAL A 107 1.59 2.86 -25.58
C VAL A 107 2.63 2.81 -26.70
N LEU A 108 3.62 1.91 -26.60
CA LEU A 108 4.60 1.70 -27.67
C LEU A 108 3.95 1.11 -28.93
N ASN A 109 3.02 0.18 -28.78
CA ASN A 109 2.26 -0.42 -29.88
C ASN A 109 1.34 0.60 -30.56
N PHE A 110 0.68 1.48 -29.80
CA PHE A 110 -0.04 2.64 -30.32
C PHE A 110 0.90 3.62 -31.03
N GLY A 111 2.10 3.86 -30.50
CA GLY A 111 3.13 4.69 -31.15
C GLY A 111 3.56 4.15 -32.51
N SER A 112 3.65 2.83 -32.69
CA SER A 112 3.87 2.20 -34.00
C SER A 112 2.66 2.29 -34.93
N LEU A 113 1.44 2.27 -34.40
CA LEU A 113 0.21 2.48 -35.17
C LEU A 113 0.12 3.91 -35.73
N PHE A 114 0.51 4.93 -34.96
CA PHE A 114 0.61 6.31 -35.46
C PHE A 114 1.68 6.47 -36.56
N LYS A 115 2.77 5.71 -36.52
CA LYS A 115 3.76 5.68 -37.62
C LYS A 115 3.21 5.04 -38.90
N MET A 116 2.27 4.10 -38.79
CA MET A 116 1.61 3.50 -39.97
C MET A 116 0.55 4.43 -40.57
N PHE A 117 -0.20 5.17 -39.75
CA PHE A 117 -1.16 6.17 -40.25
C PHE A 117 -0.52 7.49 -40.72
N GLY A 118 0.74 7.76 -40.35
CA GLY A 118 1.51 8.92 -40.83
C GLY A 118 2.13 8.81 -42.22
N LYS A 119 1.90 7.70 -42.96
CA LYS A 119 2.41 7.50 -44.34
C LYS A 119 1.37 7.58 -45.45
N CYS A 120 0.10 7.85 -45.14
CA CYS A 120 -0.91 8.18 -46.15
C CYS A 120 -1.10 9.70 -46.22
N GLY A 121 -0.06 10.40 -46.69
CA GLY A 121 -0.04 11.85 -46.85
C GLY A 121 0.66 12.24 -48.15
N VAL A 122 -0.16 12.32 -49.21
CA VAL A 122 0.00 13.08 -50.47
C VAL A 122 1.29 12.87 -51.27
N GLY A 123 1.12 12.22 -52.43
CA GLY A 123 2.08 12.18 -53.54
C GLY A 123 1.38 11.61 -54.76
#